data_AF-A0A962BGB3-F1
#
_entry.id   AF-A0A962BGB3-F1
#
_cell.length_a   1.000
_cell.length_b   1.000
_cell.length_c   1.000
_cell.angle_alpha   90.00
_cell.angle_beta   90.00
_cell.angle_gamma   90.00
#
_symmetry.space_group_name_H-M   'P 1'
#
loop_
_entity.id
_entity.type
_entity.pdbx_description
1 polymer ?
#
loop_
_entity_poly.entity_id
_entity_poly.type
_entity_poly.pdbx_seq_one_letter_code
_entity_poly.pdbx_strand_id
1 'polypeptide(L)'
;MKSSARAFRDNPHRAVTLLGMSGVGKTRLSQMLAKSGWFHYSGDYRIGSHYLDEHILDEVKHRMMGDPFLRELLRSSAIKIQNGVTITNLGFASSFLSKLGDPDKGGLPLREFKRRQRLHREAEIAAMRDVPHFIDRAR
;
A
#
# COMPACT_ATOMS: atom_id res chain seq x y z
N MET A 1 19.66 9.25 19.75
CA MET A 1 21.12 9.25 19.95
C MET A 1 21.79 9.16 18.59
N LYS A 2 22.64 10.12 18.19
CA LYS A 2 23.33 10.08 16.88
C LYS A 2 24.53 9.13 16.98
N SER A 3 24.50 8.00 16.29
CA SER A 3 25.68 7.14 16.12
C SER A 3 26.66 7.78 15.15
N SER A 4 27.97 7.65 15.38
CA SER A 4 28.98 8.09 14.41
C SER A 4 28.85 7.27 13.11
N ALA A 5 29.35 7.80 11.98
CA ALA A 5 29.34 7.07 10.71
C ALA A 5 30.08 5.73 10.80
N ARG A 6 31.17 5.68 11.59
CA ARG A 6 31.89 4.44 11.90
C ARG A 6 31.00 3.47 12.69
N ALA A 7 30.38 3.92 13.78
CA ALA A 7 29.49 3.08 14.58
C ALA A 7 28.29 2.52 13.79
N PHE A 8 27.76 3.28 12.82
CA PHE A 8 26.71 2.76 11.94
C PHE A 8 27.23 1.68 10.97
N ARG A 9 28.42 1.88 10.39
CA ARG A 9 29.03 0.90 9.46
C ARG A 9 29.38 -0.40 10.17
N ASP A 10 29.86 -0.30 11.40
CA ASP A 10 30.31 -1.44 12.21
C ASP A 10 29.14 -2.20 12.87
N ASN A 11 27.92 -1.65 12.83
CA ASN A 11 26.74 -2.33 13.37
C ASN A 11 26.30 -3.47 12.42
N PRO A 12 26.22 -4.73 12.89
CA PRO A 12 25.75 -5.85 12.08
C PRO A 12 24.25 -5.75 11.71
N HIS A 13 23.44 -5.10 12.56
CA HIS A 13 21.99 -4.93 12.36
C HIS A 13 21.64 -3.47 12.10
N ARG A 14 21.58 -3.11 10.82
CA ARG A 14 21.31 -1.76 10.35
C ARG A 14 19.88 -1.65 9.84
N ALA A 15 19.19 -0.59 10.25
CA ALA A 15 17.89 -0.21 9.72
C ALA A 15 17.99 1.17 9.08
N VAL A 16 17.48 1.31 7.86
CA VAL A 16 17.47 2.56 7.10
C VAL A 16 16.07 2.81 6.58
N THR A 17 15.52 3.99 6.86
CA THR A 17 14.26 4.43 6.29
C THR A 17 14.51 5.38 5.13
N LEU A 18 13.96 5.07 3.95
CA LEU A 18 14.02 5.95 2.79
C LEU A 18 12.74 6.80 2.73
N LEU A 19 12.88 8.10 2.99
CA LEU A 19 11.78 9.07 2.98
C LEU A 19 12.01 10.11 1.88
N GLY A 20 10.92 10.52 1.23
CA GLY A 20 10.96 11.55 0.20
C GLY A 20 9.79 11.44 -0.77
N MET A 21 9.62 12.46 -1.61
CA MET A 21 8.52 12.54 -2.57
C MET A 21 8.57 11.46 -3.66
N SER A 22 7.48 11.28 -4.41
CA SER A 22 7.51 10.44 -5.60
C SER A 22 8.59 10.91 -6.59
N GLY A 23 9.28 9.98 -7.25
CA GLY A 23 10.33 10.29 -8.23
C GLY A 23 11.76 10.44 -7.67
N VAL A 24 11.97 10.60 -6.36
CA VAL A 24 13.33 10.78 -5.78
C VAL A 24 14.19 9.51 -5.75
N GLY A 25 13.72 8.40 -6.34
CA GLY A 25 14.49 7.16 -6.46
C GLY A 25 14.42 6.19 -5.28
N LYS A 26 13.49 6.37 -4.32
CA LYS A 26 13.31 5.46 -3.17
C LYS A 26 13.22 3.99 -3.59
N THR A 27 12.34 3.70 -4.56
CA THR A 27 12.11 2.35 -5.07
C THR A 27 13.39 1.77 -5.66
N ARG A 28 14.14 2.54 -6.45
CA ARG A 28 15.40 2.10 -7.05
C ARG A 28 16.43 1.72 -5.97
N LEU A 29 16.63 2.57 -4.97
CA LEU A 29 17.59 2.31 -3.91
C LEU A 29 17.16 1.11 -3.04
N SER A 30 15.88 1.03 -2.69
CA SER A 30 15.34 -0.10 -1.92
C SER A 30 15.53 -1.44 -2.63
N GLN A 31 15.36 -1.48 -3.97
CA GLN A 31 15.60 -2.67 -4.77
C GLN A 31 17.09 -3.04 -4.83
N MET A 32 17.99 -2.06 -4.91
CA MET A 32 19.44 -2.32 -4.86
C MET A 32 19.87 -2.91 -3.51
N LEU A 33 19.34 -2.37 -2.41
CA LEU A 33 19.59 -2.89 -1.06
C LEU A 33 19.04 -4.31 -0.92
N ALA A 34 17.81 -4.56 -1.38
CA ALA A 34 17.19 -5.89 -1.36
C ALA A 34 18.04 -6.93 -2.12
N LYS A 35 18.52 -6.57 -3.32
CA LYS A 35 19.44 -7.43 -4.10
C LYS A 35 20.77 -7.70 -3.39
N SER A 36 21.17 -6.81 -2.48
CA SER A 36 22.38 -6.95 -1.66
C SER A 36 22.10 -7.68 -0.34
N GLY A 37 20.94 -8.35 -0.20
CA GLY A 37 20.58 -9.15 0.96
C GLY A 37 19.86 -8.40 2.08
N TRP A 38 19.50 -7.13 1.90
CA TRP A 38 18.75 -6.39 2.91
C TRP A 38 17.28 -6.78 2.91
N PHE A 39 16.69 -6.87 4.10
CA PHE A 39 15.24 -6.99 4.23
C PHE A 39 14.57 -5.70 3.74
N HIS A 40 13.58 -5.83 2.84
CA HIS A 40 12.87 -4.70 2.27
C HIS A 40 11.43 -4.62 2.80
N TYR A 41 11.15 -3.60 3.59
CA TYR A 41 9.82 -3.21 3.98
C TYR A 41 9.34 -2.02 3.13
N SER A 42 8.24 -2.18 2.41
CA SER A 42 7.59 -1.10 1.67
C SER A 42 6.28 -0.69 2.36
N GLY A 43 6.24 0.56 2.84
CA GLY A 43 5.04 1.13 3.47
C GLY A 43 3.88 1.18 2.49
N ASP A 44 4.12 1.65 1.26
CA ASP A 44 3.09 1.74 0.21
C ASP A 44 2.48 0.36 -0.10
N TYR A 45 3.33 -0.67 -0.17
CA TYR A 45 2.88 -2.04 -0.37
C TYR A 45 1.99 -2.49 0.80
N ARG A 46 2.43 -2.27 2.04
CA ARG A 46 1.67 -2.66 3.24
C ARG A 46 0.31 -1.94 3.33
N ILE A 47 0.27 -0.66 2.99
CA ILE A 47 -0.97 0.13 2.93
C ILE A 47 -1.94 -0.51 1.94
N GLY A 48 -1.50 -0.76 0.71
CA GLY A 48 -2.36 -1.25 -0.36
C GLY A 48 -2.75 -2.72 -0.25
N SER A 49 -1.85 -3.58 0.25
CA SER A 49 -2.04 -5.03 0.26
C SER A 49 -2.55 -5.60 1.58
N HIS A 50 -2.59 -4.80 2.65
CA HIS A 50 -3.01 -5.25 3.97
C HIS A 50 -4.11 -4.36 4.54
N TYR A 51 -3.86 -3.06 4.66
CA TYR A 51 -4.78 -2.17 5.36
C TYR A 51 -5.93 -1.65 4.50
N LEU A 52 -5.71 -1.49 3.20
CA LEU A 52 -6.75 -1.08 2.25
C LEU A 52 -7.32 -2.26 1.44
N ASP A 53 -6.84 -3.48 1.68
CA ASP A 53 -7.15 -4.64 0.85
C ASP A 53 -8.66 -4.91 0.76
N GLU A 54 -9.29 -5.12 1.91
CA GLU A 54 -10.72 -5.37 1.99
C GLU A 54 -11.55 -4.21 1.44
N HIS A 55 -11.15 -2.97 1.74
CA HIS A 55 -11.85 -1.78 1.24
C HIS A 55 -11.82 -1.67 -0.29
N ILE A 56 -10.69 -2.02 -0.91
CA ILE A 56 -10.56 -2.06 -2.37
C ILE A 56 -11.43 -3.20 -2.93
N LEU A 57 -11.34 -4.39 -2.34
CA LEU A 57 -12.09 -5.56 -2.80
C LEU A 57 -13.60 -5.36 -2.69
N ASP A 58 -14.07 -4.75 -1.61
CA ASP A 58 -15.50 -4.49 -1.39
C ASP A 58 -16.05 -3.45 -2.36
N GLU A 59 -15.27 -2.42 -2.71
CA GLU A 59 -15.63 -1.48 -3.78
C GLU A 59 -15.77 -2.18 -5.14
N VAL A 60 -14.82 -3.06 -5.49
CA VAL A 60 -14.87 -3.82 -6.75
C VAL A 60 -16.08 -4.73 -6.76
N LYS A 61 -16.32 -5.50 -5.68
CA LYS A 61 -17.52 -6.34 -5.54
C LYS A 61 -18.79 -5.50 -5.69
N HIS A 62 -18.88 -4.35 -5.02
CA HIS A 62 -20.05 -3.48 -5.09
C HIS A 62 -20.35 -3.01 -6.52
N ARG A 63 -19.31 -2.64 -7.29
CA ARG A 63 -19.47 -2.28 -8.71
C ARG A 63 -19.91 -3.47 -9.56
N MET A 64 -19.32 -4.65 -9.33
CA MET A 64 -19.68 -5.88 -10.03
C MET A 64 -21.12 -6.31 -9.73
N MET A 65 -21.66 -5.99 -8.55
CA MET A 65 -23.08 -6.22 -8.25
C MET A 65 -24.01 -5.43 -9.17
N GLY A 66 -23.55 -4.38 -9.86
CA GLY A 66 -24.33 -3.64 -10.85
C GLY A 66 -24.63 -4.46 -12.11
N ASP A 67 -23.74 -5.36 -12.50
CA ASP A 67 -23.87 -6.21 -13.68
C ASP A 67 -24.56 -7.55 -13.31
N PRO A 68 -25.69 -7.94 -13.94
CA PRO A 68 -26.41 -9.15 -13.58
C PRO A 68 -25.59 -10.44 -13.70
N PHE A 69 -24.73 -10.55 -14.72
CA PHE A 69 -23.90 -11.73 -14.96
C PHE A 69 -22.80 -11.84 -13.91
N LEU A 70 -22.06 -10.75 -13.67
CA LEU A 70 -21.02 -10.73 -12.63
C LEU A 70 -21.60 -10.93 -11.23
N ARG A 71 -22.79 -10.37 -10.96
CA ARG A 71 -23.53 -10.58 -9.72
C ARG A 71 -23.82 -12.07 -9.47
N GLU A 72 -24.28 -12.80 -10.48
CA GLU A 72 -24.56 -14.23 -10.36
C GLU A 72 -23.29 -15.04 -10.09
N LEU A 73 -22.20 -14.74 -10.80
CA LEU A 73 -20.89 -15.37 -10.57
C LEU A 73 -20.34 -15.11 -9.16
N LEU A 74 -20.54 -13.92 -8.62
CA LEU A 74 -20.12 -13.58 -7.25
C LEU A 74 -20.97 -14.30 -6.21
N ARG A 75 -22.31 -14.35 -6.37
CA ARG A 75 -23.22 -14.97 -5.39
C ARG A 75 -23.08 -16.49 -5.36
N SER A 76 -22.84 -17.12 -6.51
CA SER A 76 -22.57 -18.55 -6.63
C SER A 76 -21.15 -18.94 -6.18
N SER A 77 -20.29 -17.97 -5.84
CA SER A 77 -18.88 -18.18 -5.56
C SER A 77 -18.09 -18.84 -6.71
N ALA A 78 -18.60 -18.70 -7.94
CA ALA A 78 -17.95 -19.24 -9.14
C ALA A 78 -16.64 -18.51 -9.48
N ILE A 79 -16.52 -17.24 -9.07
CA ILE A 79 -15.30 -16.44 -9.22
C ILE A 79 -14.81 -15.90 -7.87
N LYS A 80 -13.50 -15.76 -7.72
CA LYS A 80 -12.86 -15.10 -6.57
C LYS A 80 -12.07 -13.90 -7.05
N ILE A 81 -12.20 -12.78 -6.34
CA ILE A 81 -11.45 -11.56 -6.59
C ILE A 81 -10.35 -11.46 -5.55
N GLN A 82 -9.13 -11.20 -6.00
CA GLN A 82 -7.98 -10.97 -5.15
C GLN A 82 -7.32 -9.66 -5.56
N ASN A 83 -6.73 -8.99 -4.59
CA ASN A 83 -6.01 -7.77 -4.83
C ASN A 83 -4.59 -8.09 -5.32
N GLY A 84 -4.30 -7.72 -6.56
CA GLY A 84 -3.01 -7.95 -7.19
C GLY A 84 -1.95 -6.89 -6.88
N VAL A 85 -2.09 -6.13 -5.79
CA VAL A 85 -1.08 -5.12 -5.39
C VAL A 85 0.26 -5.80 -5.15
N THR A 86 1.30 -5.28 -5.79
CA THR A 86 2.69 -5.68 -5.57
C THR A 86 3.53 -4.46 -5.21
N ILE A 87 4.74 -4.68 -4.70
CA ILE A 87 5.69 -3.60 -4.38
C ILE A 87 5.97 -2.71 -5.61
N THR A 88 5.89 -3.27 -6.83
CA THR A 88 6.13 -2.56 -8.09
C THR A 88 4.84 -2.07 -8.77
N ASN A 89 3.66 -2.55 -8.35
CA ASN A 89 2.37 -2.15 -8.90
C ASN A 89 1.41 -1.71 -7.79
N LEU A 90 1.53 -0.42 -7.44
CA LEU A 90 0.68 0.27 -6.47
C LEU A 90 -0.53 0.97 -7.15
N GLY A 91 -0.75 0.72 -8.44
CA GLY A 91 -1.74 1.42 -9.25
C GLY A 91 -3.18 1.26 -8.72
N PHE A 92 -3.50 0.12 -8.11
CA PHE A 92 -4.81 -0.14 -7.52
C PHE A 92 -5.08 0.69 -6.27
N ALA A 93 -4.12 0.82 -5.35
CA ALA A 93 -4.28 1.64 -4.16
C ALA A 93 -4.44 3.13 -4.54
N SER A 94 -3.66 3.60 -5.53
CA SER A 94 -3.79 4.97 -6.06
C SER A 94 -5.14 5.19 -6.75
N SER A 95 -5.63 4.21 -7.52
CA SER A 95 -6.94 4.28 -8.18
C SER A 95 -8.08 4.27 -7.17
N PHE A 96 -7.93 3.55 -6.06
CA PHE A 96 -8.93 3.53 -4.99
C PHE A 96 -9.07 4.90 -4.33
N LEU A 97 -7.97 5.58 -3.98
CA LEU A 97 -8.03 6.94 -3.46
C LEU A 97 -8.76 7.88 -4.43
N SER A 98 -8.45 7.76 -5.72
CA SER A 98 -9.02 8.54 -6.82
C SER A 98 -8.94 10.05 -6.58
N LYS A 99 -9.63 10.85 -7.40
CA LYS A 99 -9.62 12.32 -7.31
C LYS A 99 -11.00 12.84 -6.90
N LEU A 100 -11.02 13.91 -6.10
CA LEU A 100 -12.23 14.69 -5.87
C LEU A 100 -12.71 15.27 -7.20
N GLY A 101 -14.00 15.12 -7.51
CA GLY A 101 -14.54 15.68 -8.76
C GLY A 101 -15.93 15.16 -9.10
N ASP A 102 -16.31 15.43 -10.34
CA ASP A 102 -17.58 15.03 -10.95
C ASP A 102 -17.65 13.50 -11.16
N PRO A 103 -18.60 12.77 -10.54
CA PRO A 103 -18.78 11.33 -10.73
C PRO A 103 -18.94 10.91 -12.20
N ASP A 104 -19.62 11.72 -13.00
CA ASP A 104 -19.86 11.41 -14.42
C ASP A 104 -18.58 11.53 -15.25
N LYS A 105 -17.54 12.17 -14.71
CA LYS A 105 -16.20 12.29 -15.29
C LYS A 105 -15.14 11.47 -14.55
N GLY A 106 -15.56 10.51 -13.72
CA GLY A 106 -14.68 9.62 -12.98
C GLY A 106 -14.09 10.20 -11.69
N GLY A 107 -14.61 11.33 -11.20
CA GLY A 107 -14.29 11.90 -9.89
C GLY A 107 -15.09 11.27 -8.75
N LEU A 108 -14.69 11.54 -7.51
CA LEU A 108 -15.43 11.14 -6.31
C LEU A 108 -16.18 12.33 -5.71
N PRO A 109 -17.43 12.12 -5.23
CA PRO A 109 -18.09 13.10 -4.38
C PRO A 109 -17.26 13.40 -3.12
N LEU A 110 -17.36 14.63 -2.61
CA LEU A 110 -16.57 15.10 -1.46
C LEU A 110 -16.65 14.18 -0.24
N ARG A 111 -17.84 13.64 0.04
CA ARG A 111 -18.06 12.74 1.18
C ARG A 111 -17.23 11.46 1.04
N GLU A 112 -17.25 10.86 -0.14
CA GLU A 112 -16.54 9.60 -0.40
C GLU A 112 -15.04 9.83 -0.50
N PHE A 113 -14.60 10.89 -1.18
CA PHE A 113 -13.20 11.30 -1.20
C PHE A 113 -12.64 11.47 0.22
N LYS A 114 -13.34 12.21 1.09
CA LYS A 114 -12.93 12.39 2.50
C LYS A 114 -12.89 11.07 3.27
N ARG A 115 -13.83 10.14 3.01
CA ARG A 115 -13.82 8.81 3.62
C ARG A 115 -12.56 8.04 3.22
N ARG A 116 -12.25 7.98 1.92
CA ARG A 116 -11.06 7.26 1.42
C ARG A 116 -9.74 7.87 1.92
N GLN A 117 -9.66 9.20 1.99
CA GLN A 117 -8.51 9.88 2.58
C GLN A 117 -8.31 9.55 4.07
N ARG A 118 -9.38 9.36 4.84
CA ARG A 118 -9.27 8.94 6.25
C ARG A 118 -8.78 7.50 6.37
N LEU A 119 -9.34 6.57 5.58
CA LEU A 119 -8.89 5.18 5.54
C LEU A 119 -7.41 5.08 5.17
N HIS A 120 -6.96 5.85 4.17
CA HIS A 120 -5.55 5.90 3.80
C HIS A 120 -4.66 6.44 4.92
N ARG A 121 -5.07 7.53 5.57
CA ARG A 121 -4.32 8.08 6.71
C ARG A 121 -4.18 7.05 7.84
N GLU A 122 -5.26 6.35 8.17
CA GLU A 122 -5.25 5.29 9.19
C GLU A 122 -4.33 4.14 8.78
N ALA A 123 -4.39 3.72 7.52
CA ALA A 123 -3.50 2.71 6.94
C ALA A 123 -2.02 3.14 6.97
N GLU A 124 -1.71 4.39 6.65
CA GLU A 124 -0.35 4.95 6.73
C GLU A 124 0.18 4.88 8.16
N ILE A 125 -0.61 5.32 9.14
CA ILE A 125 -0.22 5.28 10.55
C ILE A 125 0.02 3.84 11.00
N ALA A 126 -0.87 2.91 10.65
CA ALA A 126 -0.75 1.50 11.00
C ALA A 126 0.48 0.86 10.34
N ALA A 127 0.72 1.11 9.05
CA ALA A 127 1.90 0.64 8.35
C ALA A 127 3.21 1.18 8.95
N MET A 128 3.22 2.38 9.52
CA MET A 128 4.41 2.88 10.23
C MET A 128 4.60 2.20 11.59
N ARG A 129 3.50 1.81 12.27
CA ARG A 129 3.56 1.06 13.53
C ARG A 129 4.03 -0.38 13.36
N ASP A 130 3.92 -0.95 12.16
CA ASP A 130 4.47 -2.28 11.84
C ASP A 130 6.01 -2.29 11.77
N VAL A 131 6.66 -1.15 11.52
CA VAL A 131 8.10 -1.07 11.24
C VAL A 131 8.97 -1.70 12.34
N PRO A 132 8.77 -1.45 13.64
CA PRO A 132 9.56 -2.08 14.69
C PRO A 132 9.48 -3.61 14.66
N HIS A 133 8.28 -4.16 14.46
CA HIS A 133 8.09 -5.62 14.37
C HIS A 133 8.88 -6.21 13.19
N PHE A 134 8.87 -5.56 12.03
CA PHE A 134 9.64 -6.03 10.87
C PHE A 134 11.15 -5.82 11.00
N ILE A 135 11.59 -4.80 11.75
CA ILE A 135 13.01 -4.64 12.09
C ILE A 135 13.47 -5.84 12.93
N ASP A 136 12.68 -6.24 13.93
CA ASP A 136 13.04 -7.38 14.79
C ASP A 136 12.99 -8.72 14.03
N ARG A 137 12.02 -8.89 13.12
CA ARG A 137 11.91 -10.08 12.27
C ARG A 137 13.01 -10.22 11.22
N ALA A 138 13.73 -9.14 10.94
CA ALA A 138 14.81 -9.08 9.96
C ALA A 138 16.21 -9.26 10.58
N ARG A 139 16.29 -9.35 11.91
CA ARG A 139 17.52 -9.72 12.62
C ARG A 139 17.77 -11.22 12.50
#